data_AF-L8DI05-F1
#
_entry.id   AF-L8DI05-F1
#
_cell.length_a   1.000
_cell.length_b   1.000
_cell.length_c   1.000
_cell.angle_alpha   90.00
_cell.angle_beta   90.00
_cell.angle_gamma   90.00
#
_symmetry.space_group_name_H-M   'P 1'
#
loop_
_entity.id
_entity.type
_entity.pdbx_description
1 polymer ?
#
loop_
_entity_poly.entity_id
_entity_poly.type
_entity_poly.pdbx_seq_one_letter_code
_entity_poly.pdbx_strand_id
1 'polypeptide(L)'
;MLTHPNRTRGIRRWVIVAGTLPLVWWCISLAAGALGIGYDAIGEVVTTWNITTAAGLVILIPAAFFYVSGSFELASPDSFRHGRWYATVGLTLTMVFYLLMILSSFVTIVSDSVRRDPNSWSPELSSLEQLTVAAPYAAFLIPTVAALAFLWRRHHS
;
A
#
# COMPACT_ATOMS: atom_id res chain seq x y z
N MET A 1 -30.01 3.87 18.99
CA MET A 1 -29.32 3.94 17.68
C MET A 1 -28.63 2.60 17.45
N LEU A 2 -29.31 1.65 16.79
CA LEU A 2 -28.85 0.27 16.65
C LEU A 2 -27.84 0.17 15.51
N THR A 3 -26.56 0.26 15.81
CA THR A 3 -25.49 -0.13 14.88
C THR A 3 -25.57 -1.64 14.68
N HIS A 4 -25.98 -2.11 13.50
CA HIS A 4 -25.97 -3.54 13.18
C HIS A 4 -24.53 -4.09 13.33
N PRO A 5 -24.26 -5.02 14.27
CA PRO A 5 -22.91 -5.50 14.57
C PRO A 5 -22.23 -6.20 13.38
N ASN A 6 -23.00 -6.63 12.38
CA ASN A 6 -22.48 -7.20 11.14
C ASN A 6 -21.83 -6.16 10.21
N ARG A 7 -22.28 -4.89 10.27
CA ARG A 7 -21.80 -3.83 9.35
C ARG A 7 -20.45 -3.25 9.79
N THR A 8 -20.25 -3.05 11.09
CA THR A 8 -18.98 -2.57 11.67
C THR A 8 -17.86 -3.60 11.49
N ARG A 9 -18.17 -4.89 11.63
CA ARG A 9 -17.25 -6.00 11.31
C ARG A 9 -16.83 -6.00 9.83
N GLY A 10 -17.76 -5.73 8.93
CA GLY A 10 -17.48 -5.62 7.49
C GLY A 10 -16.51 -4.48 7.17
N ILE A 11 -16.81 -3.27 7.64
CA ILE A 11 -15.95 -2.09 7.41
C ILE A 11 -14.56 -2.31 8.01
N ARG A 12 -14.47 -2.84 9.24
CA ARG A 12 -13.20 -3.17 9.88
C ARG A 12 -12.34 -4.10 9.02
N ARG A 13 -12.94 -5.15 8.45
CA ARG A 13 -12.23 -6.09 7.56
C ARG A 13 -11.71 -5.38 6.32
N TRP A 14 -12.51 -4.54 5.69
CA TRP A 14 -12.08 -3.75 4.52
C TRP A 14 -10.89 -2.84 4.83
N VAL A 15 -10.91 -2.15 5.98
CA VAL A 15 -9.80 -1.27 6.41
C VAL A 15 -8.51 -2.08 6.61
N ILE A 16 -8.57 -3.21 7.33
CA ILE A 16 -7.38 -4.04 7.57
C ILE A 16 -6.86 -4.64 6.26
N VAL A 17 -7.74 -5.23 5.44
CA VAL A 17 -7.34 -5.84 4.17
C VAL A 17 -6.68 -4.80 3.28
N ALA A 18 -7.34 -3.66 3.05
CA ALA A 18 -6.79 -2.62 2.18
C ALA A 18 -5.49 -2.01 2.70
N GLY A 19 -5.38 -1.79 4.02
CA GLY A 19 -4.18 -1.23 4.63
C GLY A 19 -2.97 -2.17 4.66
N THR A 20 -3.21 -3.49 4.62
CA THR A 20 -2.14 -4.50 4.73
C THR A 20 -1.60 -4.99 3.39
N LEU A 21 -2.28 -4.70 2.26
CA LEU A 21 -1.84 -5.10 0.92
C LEU A 21 -0.35 -4.86 0.61
N PRO A 22 0.24 -3.67 0.85
CA PRO A 22 1.64 -3.43 0.52
C PRO A 22 2.59 -4.27 1.37
N LEU A 23 2.25 -4.50 2.64
CA LEU A 23 3.06 -5.31 3.53
C LEU A 23 2.96 -6.80 3.17
N VAL A 24 1.76 -7.27 2.81
CA VAL A 24 1.56 -8.64 2.31
C VAL A 24 2.34 -8.85 1.02
N TRP A 25 2.25 -7.90 0.08
CA TRP A 25 3.04 -7.93 -1.15
C TRP A 25 4.53 -7.96 -0.87
N TRP A 26 5.00 -7.13 0.06
CA TRP A 26 6.40 -7.09 0.44
C TRP A 26 6.89 -8.39 1.06
N CYS A 27 6.09 -9.03 1.92
CA CYS A 27 6.42 -10.36 2.44
C CYS A 27 6.53 -11.40 1.33
N ILE A 28 5.63 -11.35 0.32
CA ILE A 28 5.68 -12.24 -0.84
C ILE A 28 6.93 -11.96 -1.68
N SER A 29 7.29 -10.70 -1.92
CA SER A 29 8.49 -10.35 -2.70
C SER A 29 9.79 -10.68 -1.96
N LEU A 30 9.82 -10.55 -0.63
CA LEU A 30 10.93 -11.02 0.20
C LEU A 30 11.09 -12.53 0.12
N ALA A 31 9.99 -13.28 0.21
CA ALA A 31 10.01 -14.74 0.06
C ALA A 31 10.48 -15.15 -1.34
N ALA A 32 10.00 -14.48 -2.39
CA ALA A 32 10.44 -14.73 -3.76
C ALA A 32 11.95 -14.48 -3.94
N GLY A 33 12.46 -13.38 -3.37
CA GLY A 33 13.90 -13.07 -3.37
C GLY A 33 14.73 -14.08 -2.58
N ALA A 34 14.25 -14.51 -1.41
CA ALA A 34 14.95 -15.50 -0.57
C ALA A 34 15.01 -16.89 -1.22
N LEU A 35 14.01 -17.25 -2.03
CA LEU A 35 13.96 -18.51 -2.78
C LEU A 35 14.79 -18.48 -4.07
N GLY A 36 15.44 -17.36 -4.40
CA GLY A 36 16.19 -17.20 -5.64
C GLY A 36 15.32 -17.31 -6.90
N ILE A 37 14.02 -16.98 -6.79
CA ILE A 37 13.13 -16.97 -7.95
C ILE A 37 13.55 -15.80 -8.86
N GLY A 38 14.26 -16.14 -9.92
CA GLY A 38 14.72 -15.21 -10.95
C GLY A 38 16.10 -14.63 -10.65
N TYR A 39 17.15 -15.25 -11.20
CA TYR A 39 18.47 -14.61 -11.38
C TYR A 39 18.53 -13.76 -12.67
N ASP A 40 17.39 -13.58 -13.33
CA ASP A 40 17.19 -12.82 -14.57
C ASP A 40 16.39 -11.52 -14.31
N ALA A 41 15.87 -10.86 -15.35
CA ALA A 41 14.99 -9.68 -15.32
C ALA A 41 13.94 -9.63 -14.19
N ILE A 42 13.33 -10.78 -13.85
CA ILE A 42 12.34 -10.89 -12.76
C ILE A 42 12.97 -10.59 -11.39
N GLY A 43 14.23 -10.98 -11.18
CA GLY A 43 14.98 -10.73 -9.95
C GLY A 43 15.22 -9.24 -9.70
N GLU A 44 15.43 -8.45 -10.75
CA GLU A 44 15.62 -7.00 -10.64
C GLU A 44 14.33 -6.29 -10.23
N VAL A 45 13.20 -6.72 -10.78
CA VAL A 45 11.86 -6.23 -10.39
C VAL A 45 11.57 -6.55 -8.93
N VAL A 46 11.83 -7.80 -8.50
CA VAL A 46 11.65 -8.23 -7.11
C VAL A 46 12.55 -7.44 -6.15
N THR A 47 13.81 -7.26 -6.53
CA THR A 47 14.77 -6.45 -5.76
C THR A 47 14.30 -5.02 -5.63
N THR A 48 13.76 -4.43 -6.71
CA THR A 48 13.21 -3.08 -6.70
C THR A 48 11.99 -2.97 -5.78
N TRP A 49 11.06 -3.93 -5.78
CA TRP A 49 9.97 -3.95 -4.79
C TRP A 49 10.47 -3.98 -3.36
N ASN A 50 11.49 -4.79 -3.08
CA ASN A 50 12.05 -4.94 -1.73
C ASN A 50 12.73 -3.65 -1.26
N ILE A 51 13.54 -3.03 -2.11
CA ILE A 51 14.24 -1.77 -1.82
C ILE A 51 13.26 -0.62 -1.61
N THR A 52 12.34 -0.44 -2.56
CA THR A 52 11.41 0.68 -2.54
C THR A 52 10.43 0.58 -1.38
N THR A 53 9.96 -0.63 -1.06
CA THR A 53 9.10 -0.85 0.11
C THR A 53 9.85 -0.67 1.41
N ALA A 54 11.11 -1.13 1.51
CA ALA A 54 11.95 -0.90 2.68
C ALA A 54 12.12 0.61 2.98
N ALA A 55 12.40 1.41 1.95
CA ALA A 55 12.42 2.87 2.07
C ALA A 55 11.02 3.44 2.44
N GLY A 56 9.97 2.88 1.83
CA GLY A 56 8.57 3.24 2.08
C GLY A 56 8.03 2.91 3.46
N LEU A 57 8.74 2.12 4.27
CA LEU A 57 8.33 1.79 5.64
C LEU A 57 8.17 3.03 6.53
N VAL A 58 8.88 4.12 6.21
CA VAL A 58 8.71 5.44 6.86
C VAL A 58 7.26 5.93 6.77
N ILE A 59 6.54 5.58 5.71
CA ILE A 59 5.12 5.91 5.51
C ILE A 59 4.23 4.76 6.00
N LEU A 60 4.59 3.52 5.67
CA LEU A 60 3.76 2.34 5.95
C LEU A 60 3.65 2.01 7.43
N ILE A 61 4.68 2.24 8.24
CA ILE A 61 4.62 1.99 9.69
C ILE A 61 3.62 2.95 10.37
N PRO A 62 3.71 4.28 10.18
CA PRO A 62 2.66 5.19 10.64
C PRO A 62 1.28 4.84 10.09
N ALA A 63 1.18 4.51 8.80
CA ALA A 63 -0.08 4.10 8.20
C ALA A 63 -0.69 2.90 8.92
N ALA A 64 0.12 1.89 9.24
CA ALA A 64 -0.26 0.70 10.00
C ALA A 64 -0.76 1.04 11.39
N PHE A 65 -0.05 1.89 12.11
CA PHE A 65 -0.50 2.38 13.40
C PHE A 65 -1.91 2.99 13.30
N PHE A 66 -2.14 3.87 12.32
CA PHE A 66 -3.42 4.55 12.14
C PHE A 66 -4.55 3.60 11.71
N TYR A 67 -4.36 2.77 10.68
CA TYR A 67 -5.44 1.89 10.21
C TYR A 67 -5.75 0.77 11.21
N VAL A 68 -4.75 0.26 11.95
CA VAL A 68 -4.98 -0.77 12.99
C VAL A 68 -5.75 -0.15 14.15
N SER A 69 -5.28 0.97 14.69
CA SER A 69 -5.95 1.68 15.79
C SER A 69 -7.38 2.07 15.40
N GLY A 70 -7.55 2.66 14.21
CA GLY A 70 -8.86 2.98 13.66
C GLY A 70 -9.76 1.76 13.53
N SER A 71 -9.22 0.61 13.09
CA SER A 71 -9.98 -0.63 12.96
C SER A 71 -10.49 -1.18 14.30
N PHE A 72 -9.72 -1.00 15.39
CA PHE A 72 -10.14 -1.39 16.73
C PHE A 72 -11.23 -0.45 17.26
N GLU A 73 -11.05 0.86 17.11
CA GLU A 73 -12.02 1.86 17.56
C GLU A 73 -13.35 1.80 16.78
N LEU A 74 -13.33 1.36 15.52
CA LEU A 74 -14.55 1.12 14.72
C LEU A 74 -15.45 0.01 15.30
N ALA A 75 -14.94 -0.81 16.22
CA ALA A 75 -15.73 -1.86 16.86
C ALA A 75 -16.67 -1.32 17.95
N SER A 76 -16.40 -0.15 18.51
CA SER A 76 -17.22 0.47 19.56
C SER A 76 -18.05 1.64 18.99
N PRO A 77 -19.35 1.73 19.31
CA PRO A 77 -20.18 2.86 18.91
C PRO A 77 -19.68 4.21 19.43
N ASP A 78 -19.13 4.24 20.65
CA ASP A 78 -18.74 5.48 21.34
C ASP A 78 -17.46 6.09 20.73
N SER A 79 -16.58 5.25 20.17
CA SER A 79 -15.34 5.66 19.51
C SER A 79 -15.45 5.67 17.98
N PHE A 80 -16.62 5.39 17.40
CA PHE A 80 -16.76 5.19 15.95
C PHE A 80 -16.27 6.38 15.13
N ARG A 81 -16.55 7.62 15.57
CA ARG A 81 -16.09 8.83 14.88
C ARG A 81 -14.57 8.97 14.90
N HIS A 82 -13.93 8.65 16.02
CA HIS A 82 -12.48 8.65 16.14
C HIS A 82 -11.88 7.53 15.29
N GLY A 83 -12.38 6.30 15.43
CA GLY A 83 -11.92 5.17 14.64
C GLY A 83 -12.03 5.39 13.12
N ARG A 84 -13.09 6.10 12.68
CA ARG A 84 -13.26 6.51 11.29
C ARG A 84 -12.18 7.47 10.82
N TRP A 85 -11.79 8.45 11.64
CA TRP A 85 -10.71 9.38 11.32
C TRP A 85 -9.36 8.67 11.25
N TYR A 86 -9.03 7.86 12.27
CA TYR A 86 -7.78 7.08 12.29
C TYR A 86 -7.69 6.14 11.09
N ALA A 87 -8.75 5.40 10.77
CA ALA A 87 -8.79 4.53 9.61
C ALA A 87 -8.62 5.31 8.29
N THR A 88 -9.23 6.49 8.17
CA THR A 88 -9.06 7.36 7.00
C THR A 88 -7.61 7.81 6.84
N VAL A 89 -6.98 8.28 7.91
CA VAL A 89 -5.57 8.72 7.89
C VAL A 89 -4.65 7.57 7.47
N GLY A 90 -4.83 6.38 8.07
CA GLY A 90 -4.02 5.21 7.74
C GLY A 90 -4.17 4.76 6.29
N LEU A 91 -5.40 4.69 5.78
CA LEU A 91 -5.66 4.33 4.37
C LEU A 91 -5.15 5.40 3.39
N THR A 92 -5.25 6.68 3.75
CA THR A 92 -4.71 7.77 2.92
C THR A 92 -3.18 7.72 2.85
N LEU A 93 -2.49 7.53 3.98
CA LEU A 93 -1.02 7.35 3.97
C LEU A 93 -0.61 6.15 3.12
N THR A 94 -1.38 5.07 3.21
CA THR A 94 -1.19 3.88 2.38
C THR A 94 -1.38 4.18 0.88
N MET A 95 -2.40 4.96 0.51
CA MET A 95 -2.57 5.43 -0.87
C MET A 95 -1.44 6.35 -1.34
N VAL A 96 -0.94 7.24 -0.48
CA VAL A 96 0.21 8.10 -0.80
C VAL A 96 1.41 7.24 -1.15
N PHE A 97 1.68 6.18 -0.38
CA PHE A 97 2.74 5.23 -0.71
C PHE A 97 2.53 4.60 -2.10
N TYR A 98 1.32 4.11 -2.42
CA TYR A 98 1.05 3.55 -3.75
C TYR A 98 1.30 4.55 -4.88
N LEU A 99 0.81 5.78 -4.72
CA LEU A 99 0.98 6.84 -5.71
C LEU A 99 2.45 7.20 -5.89
N LEU A 100 3.23 7.25 -4.81
CA LEU A 100 4.68 7.46 -4.89
C LEU A 100 5.38 6.35 -5.68
N MET A 101 5.01 5.09 -5.47
CA MET A 101 5.60 3.96 -6.21
C MET A 101 5.26 4.01 -7.70
N ILE A 102 3.99 4.31 -8.02
CA ILE A 102 3.53 4.45 -9.41
C ILE A 102 4.25 5.63 -10.07
N LEU A 103 4.21 6.82 -9.46
CA LEU A 103 4.81 8.03 -9.99
C LEU A 103 6.33 7.89 -10.14
N SER A 104 7.02 7.27 -9.17
CA SER A 104 8.46 7.02 -9.27
C SER A 104 8.78 6.18 -10.50
N SER A 105 8.00 5.12 -10.76
CA SER A 105 8.22 4.26 -11.93
C SER A 105 8.00 5.04 -13.24
N PHE A 106 6.96 5.87 -13.31
CA PHE A 106 6.71 6.72 -14.48
C PHE A 106 7.78 7.79 -14.70
N VAL A 107 8.25 8.43 -13.63
CA VAL A 107 9.35 9.41 -13.72
C VAL A 107 10.58 8.73 -14.28
N THR A 108 10.91 7.52 -13.83
CA THR A 108 12.07 6.78 -14.34
C THR A 108 11.90 6.37 -15.81
N ILE A 109 10.70 6.04 -16.27
CA ILE A 109 10.42 5.75 -17.68
C ILE A 109 10.65 6.98 -18.58
N VAL A 110 10.26 8.17 -18.11
CA VAL A 110 10.29 9.41 -18.89
C VAL A 110 11.64 10.13 -18.80
N SER A 111 12.37 9.96 -17.70
CA SER A 111 13.72 10.51 -17.56
C SER A 111 14.72 9.68 -18.37
N ASP A 112 15.41 10.30 -19.32
CA ASP A 112 16.52 9.64 -20.04
C ASP A 112 17.51 9.01 -19.04
N SER A 113 17.82 7.73 -19.24
CA SER A 113 18.74 6.92 -18.42
C SER A 113 20.17 7.49 -18.34
N VAL A 114 20.49 8.48 -19.18
CA VAL A 114 21.80 9.14 -19.32
C VAL A 114 22.27 9.85 -18.03
N ARG A 115 21.38 10.10 -17.06
CA ARG A 115 21.72 10.78 -15.78
C ARG A 115 21.82 9.86 -14.55
N ARG A 116 21.90 8.54 -14.72
CA ARG A 116 22.06 7.64 -13.57
C ARG A 116 23.47 7.74 -13.00
N ASP A 117 23.58 7.80 -11.67
CA ASP A 117 24.85 7.70 -10.97
C ASP A 117 25.48 6.32 -11.25
N PRO A 118 26.73 6.24 -11.76
CA PRO A 118 27.43 4.99 -11.98
C PRO A 118 27.63 4.15 -10.71
N ASN A 119 27.50 4.75 -9.52
CA ASN A 119 27.54 4.05 -8.23
C ASN A 119 26.15 3.72 -7.66
N SER A 120 25.11 3.75 -8.50
CA SER A 120 23.75 3.40 -8.10
C SER A 120 23.65 1.95 -7.64
N TRP A 121 23.06 1.74 -6.47
CA TRP A 121 22.86 0.43 -5.84
C TRP A 121 21.53 -0.24 -6.25
N SER A 122 20.68 0.46 -7.00
CA SER A 122 19.42 -0.09 -7.51
C SER A 122 19.60 -0.71 -8.90
N PRO A 123 18.78 -1.69 -9.30
CA PRO A 123 18.85 -2.30 -10.64
C PRO A 123 18.45 -1.35 -11.79
N GLU A 124 18.86 -1.67 -13.02
CA GLU A 124 18.49 -0.92 -14.23
C GLU A 124 17.34 -1.58 -14.98
N LEU A 125 16.14 -1.14 -14.63
CA LEU A 125 14.92 -1.65 -15.22
C LEU A 125 14.60 -0.95 -16.55
N SER A 126 14.26 -1.75 -17.56
CA SER A 126 13.58 -1.31 -18.78
C SER A 126 12.20 -0.70 -18.47
N SER A 127 11.62 0.02 -19.44
CA SER A 127 10.28 0.62 -19.27
C SER A 127 9.19 -0.41 -18.96
N LEU A 128 9.31 -1.63 -19.50
CA LEU A 128 8.36 -2.71 -19.22
C LEU A 128 8.50 -3.22 -17.78
N GLU A 129 9.72 -3.35 -17.28
CA GLU A 129 9.99 -3.74 -15.90
C GLU A 129 9.54 -2.65 -14.91
N GLN A 130 9.71 -1.37 -15.25
CA GLN A 130 9.17 -0.26 -14.47
C GLN A 130 7.64 -0.31 -14.37
N LEU A 131 6.94 -0.60 -15.48
CA LEU A 131 5.48 -0.82 -15.45
C LEU A 131 5.11 -2.02 -14.58
N THR A 132 5.91 -3.08 -14.61
CA THR A 132 5.72 -4.27 -13.76
C THR A 132 5.89 -3.91 -12.29
N VAL A 133 6.87 -3.08 -11.95
CA VAL A 133 7.06 -2.56 -10.58
C VAL A 133 5.83 -1.79 -10.10
N ALA A 134 5.23 -0.94 -10.96
CA ALA A 134 4.08 -0.13 -10.61
C ALA A 134 2.76 -0.91 -10.48
N ALA A 135 2.62 -2.06 -11.17
CA ALA A 135 1.34 -2.75 -11.34
C ALA A 135 0.66 -3.18 -10.03
N PRO A 136 1.34 -3.80 -9.04
CA PRO A 136 0.71 -4.16 -7.77
C PRO A 136 0.12 -2.96 -7.04
N TYR A 137 0.86 -1.84 -7.00
CA TYR A 137 0.42 -0.62 -6.33
C TYR A 137 -0.79 0.02 -7.01
N ALA A 138 -0.86 -0.03 -8.34
CA ALA A 138 -2.05 0.39 -9.09
C ALA A 138 -3.27 -0.49 -8.76
N ALA A 139 -3.07 -1.81 -8.66
CA ALA A 139 -4.13 -2.74 -8.28
C ALA A 139 -4.63 -2.48 -6.83
N PHE A 140 -3.73 -2.14 -5.90
CA PHE A 140 -4.07 -1.88 -4.49
C PHE A 140 -4.89 -0.60 -4.28
N LEU A 141 -4.87 0.35 -5.22
CA LEU A 141 -5.74 1.54 -5.15
C LEU A 141 -7.22 1.16 -5.11
N ILE A 142 -7.64 0.15 -5.87
CA ILE A 142 -9.05 -0.26 -6.00
C ILE A 142 -9.66 -0.65 -4.63
N PRO A 143 -9.14 -1.65 -3.90
CA PRO A 143 -9.69 -2.03 -2.60
C PRO A 143 -9.54 -0.91 -1.56
N THR A 144 -8.53 -0.05 -1.68
CA THR A 144 -8.29 1.05 -0.73
C THR A 144 -9.29 2.18 -0.90
N VAL A 145 -9.56 2.59 -2.13
CA VAL A 145 -10.63 3.54 -2.46
C VAL A 145 -12.00 2.96 -2.08
N ALA A 146 -12.22 1.67 -2.33
CA ALA A 146 -13.45 0.99 -1.91
C ALA A 146 -13.61 1.01 -0.38
N ALA A 147 -12.54 0.72 0.38
CA ALA A 147 -12.56 0.76 1.85
C ALA A 147 -12.87 2.17 2.36
N LEU A 148 -12.26 3.22 1.80
CA LEU A 148 -12.58 4.61 2.11
C LEU A 148 -14.05 4.95 1.77
N ALA A 149 -14.52 4.54 0.60
CA ALA A 149 -15.91 4.76 0.21
C ALA A 149 -16.89 4.07 1.17
N PHE A 150 -16.61 2.83 1.58
CA PHE A 150 -17.44 2.11 2.57
C PHE A 150 -17.38 2.75 3.95
N LEU A 151 -16.23 3.27 4.36
CA LEU A 151 -16.03 3.96 5.62
C LEU A 151 -16.88 5.23 5.74
N TRP A 152 -17.11 5.92 4.61
CA TRP A 152 -17.83 7.19 4.56
C TRP A 152 -19.26 7.11 3.98
N ARG A 153 -19.66 5.98 3.38
CA ARG A 153 -21.02 5.78 2.87
C ARG A 153 -22.06 5.71 4.02
N ARG A 154 -22.69 6.86 4.26
CA ARG A 154 -23.88 7.13 5.10
C ARG A 154 -23.89 6.47 6.49
N HIS A 155 -23.18 7.12 7.40
CA HIS A 155 -23.68 7.40 8.75
C HIS A 155 -24.23 8.85 8.77
N HIS A 156 -25.35 9.09 8.07
CA HIS A 156 -26.26 10.18 8.44
C HIS A 156 -27.21 9.56 9.44
N SER A 157 -27.00 9.91 10.69
CA SER A 157 -27.74 9.39 11.81
C SER A 157 -27.59 10.40 12.93
#